data_AF-A0A0P7HR44-F1
#
_entry.id   AF-A0A0P7HR44-F1
#
_cell.length_a   1.000
_cell.length_b   1.000
_cell.length_c   1.000
_cell.angle_alpha   90.00
_cell.angle_beta   90.00
_cell.angle_gamma   90.00
#
_symmetry.space_group_name_H-M   'P 1'
#
loop_
_entity.id
_entity.type
_entity.pdbx_description
1 polymer ?
#
loop_
_entity_poly.entity_id
_entity_poly.type
_entity_poly.pdbx_seq_one_letter_code
_entity_poly.pdbx_strand_id
1 'polypeptide(L)' 'MFGLEGATGISGALLVIGVVLLEAIILYVGYGLLERVVGPTLIDAIGGK' A
#
# COMPACT_ATOMS: atom_id res chain seq x y z
N MET A 1 8.99 -4.21 7.09
CA MET A 1 9.65 -3.09 6.39
C MET A 1 10.73 -3.67 5.52
N PHE A 2 10.56 -3.56 4.21
CA PHE A 2 11.51 -4.14 3.27
C PHE A 2 12.81 -3.32 3.31
N GLY A 3 13.96 -3.94 3.58
CA GLY A 3 15.26 -3.27 3.48
C GLY A 3 15.63 -2.30 4.61
N LEU A 4 14.95 -2.37 5.77
CA LEU A 4 15.27 -1.53 6.94
C LEU A 4 15.72 -2.35 8.16
N GLU A 5 16.14 -3.59 7.97
CA GLU A 5 16.48 -4.52 9.05
C GLU A 5 17.64 -4.02 9.94
N GLY A 6 18.49 -3.13 9.42
CA GLY A 6 19.60 -2.50 10.14
C GLY A 6 19.35 -1.07 10.62
N ALA A 7 18.15 -0.52 10.46
CA ALA A 7 17.86 0.87 10.83
C ALA A 7 17.86 1.02 12.36
N THR A 8 18.88 1.68 12.91
CA THR A 8 19.04 1.92 14.35
C THR A 8 19.29 3.39 14.67
N GLY A 9 19.05 3.79 15.92
CA GLY A 9 19.20 5.18 16.37
C GLY A 9 18.18 6.15 15.76
N ILE A 10 18.38 7.45 15.99
CA ILE A 10 17.44 8.51 15.59
C ILE A 10 17.31 8.58 14.06
N SER A 11 18.43 8.49 13.34
CA SER A 11 18.43 8.48 11.87
C SER A 11 17.70 7.28 11.28
N GLY A 12 17.84 6.10 11.91
CA GLY A 12 17.10 4.91 11.54
C GLY A 12 15.60 5.07 11.76
N ALA A 13 15.18 5.68 12.87
CA ALA A 13 13.78 5.95 13.13
C ALA A 13 13.15 6.89 12.08
N LEU A 14 13.87 7.94 11.67
CA LEU A 14 13.40 8.84 10.60
C LEU A 14 13.25 8.12 9.26
N LEU A 15 14.18 7.22 8.91
CA LEU A 15 14.08 6.38 7.72
C LEU A 15 12.85 5.47 7.77
N VAL A 16 12.62 4.81 8.90
CA VAL A 16 11.44 3.96 9.11
C VAL A 16 10.15 4.75 8.90
N ILE A 17 10.03 5.92 9.53
CA ILE A 17 8.84 6.77 9.40
C ILE A 17 8.61 7.17 7.94
N GLY A 18 9.66 7.61 7.24
CA GLY A 18 9.57 8.02 5.85
C GLY A 18 9.14 6.88 4.93
N VAL A 19 9.72 5.69 5.10
CA VAL A 19 9.37 4.51 4.29
C VAL A 19 7.94 4.07 4.56
N VAL A 20 7.51 3.98 5.82
CA VAL A 20 6.14 3.60 6.16
C VAL A 20 5.13 4.60 5.59
N LEU A 21 5.42 5.91 5.65
CA LEU A 21 4.56 6.93 5.05
C LEU A 21 4.45 6.73 3.52
N LEU A 22 5.57 6.45 2.85
CA LEU A 22 5.58 6.17 1.42
C LEU A 22 4.81 4.89 1.07
N GLU A 23 5.04 3.80 1.80
CA GLU A 23 4.31 2.54 1.67
C GLU A 23 2.80 2.76 1.85
N ALA A 24 2.40 3.55 2.84
CA ALA A 24 1.00 3.89 3.09
C ALA A 24 0.37 4.67 1.92
N ILE A 25 1.10 5.65 1.35
CA ILE A 25 0.64 6.38 0.16
C ILE A 25 0.48 5.42 -1.03
N ILE A 26 1.47 4.57 -1.27
CA ILE A 26 1.43 3.58 -2.36
C ILE A 26 0.24 2.64 -2.18
N LEU A 27 0.02 2.13 -0.96
CA LEU A 27 -1.10 1.26 -0.66
C LEU A 27 -2.44 1.96 -0.84
N TYR A 28 -2.58 3.20 -0.36
CA TYR A 28 -3.82 3.96 -0.48
C TYR A 28 -4.19 4.21 -1.95
N VAL A 29 -3.24 4.71 -2.74
CA VAL A 29 -3.44 4.96 -4.16
C VAL A 29 -3.63 3.64 -4.91
N GLY A 30 -2.79 2.65 -4.63
CA GLY A 30 -2.82 1.32 -5.24
C GLY A 30 -4.16 0.62 -5.03
N TYR A 31 -4.72 0.70 -3.82
CA TYR A 31 -6.03 0.12 -3.52
C TYR A 31 -7.15 0.83 -4.27
N GLY A 32 -7.13 2.17 -4.32
CA GLY A 32 -8.10 2.92 -5.12
C GLY A 32 -8.04 2.60 -6.61
N LEU A 33 -6.84 2.36 -7.16
CA LEU A 33 -6.68 1.90 -8.54
C LEU A 33 -7.17 0.46 -8.72
N LEU A 34 -6.82 -0.44 -7.81
CA LEU A 34 -7.24 -1.83 -7.83
C LEU A 34 -8.77 -1.93 -7.79
N GLU A 35 -9.43 -1.19 -6.91
CA GLU A 35 -10.89 -1.12 -6.81
C GLU A 35 -11.52 -0.66 -8.13
N ARG A 36 -10.96 0.36 -8.79
CA ARG A 36 -11.49 0.85 -10.07
C ARG A 36 -11.36 -0.17 -11.20
N VAL A 37 -10.28 -0.95 -11.21
CA VAL A 37 -10.02 -1.95 -12.27
C VAL A 37 -10.79 -3.24 -12.02
N VAL A 38 -10.77 -3.73 -10.78
CA VAL A 38 -11.26 -5.05 -10.40
C VAL A 38 -12.70 -4.99 -9.90
N GLY A 39 -13.14 -3.85 -9.35
CA GLY A 39 -14.49 -3.66 -8.81
C GLY A 39 -15.61 -3.99 -9.79
N PRO A 40 -15.60 -3.47 -11.04
CA PRO A 40 -16.60 -3.84 -12.04
C PRO A 40 -16.62 -5.34 -12.32
N THR A 41 -15.45 -5.96 -12.50
CA THR A 41 -15.34 -7.40 -12.75
C THR A 41 -15.87 -8.24 -11.58
N LEU A 42 -15.60 -7.85 -10.34
CA LEU A 42 -16.12 -8.52 -9.16
C LEU A 42 -17.64 -8.35 -9.04
N ILE A 43 -18.16 -7.15 -9.29
CA ILE A 43 -19.60 -6.89 -9.27
C ILE A 43 -20.30 -7.72 -10.35
N ASP A 44 -19.76 -7.81 -11.56
CA ASP A 44 -20.34 -8.64 -12.62
C ASP A 44 -20.31 -10.13 -12.25
N ALA A 45 -19.19 -10.61 -11.67
CA ALA A 45 -19.03 -12.01 -11.27
C ALA A 45 -19.98 -12.43 -10.12
N ILE A 46 -20.27 -11.53 -9.19
CA ILE A 46 -21.11 -11.81 -8.01
C ILE A 46 -22.57 -11.44 -8.25
N GLY A 47 -22.82 -10.31 -8.92
CA GLY A 47 -24.14 -9.70 -9.10
C GLY A 47 -25.05 -10.44 -10.08
N GLY A 48 -24.50 -11.35 -10.89
CA GLY A 48 -25.26 -12.22 -11.77
C GLY A 48 -26.01 -11.42 -12.83
N LYS A 49 -25.35 -11.15 -13.94
CA LYS A 49 -26.07 -11.00 -15.21
C LYS A 49 -25.87 -12.25 -16.04
#